data_AF-A0A9W8JJG7-F1
#
_entry.id   AF-A0A9W8JJG7-F1
#
_cell.length_a   1.000
_cell.length_b   1.000
_cell.length_c   1.000
_cell.angle_alpha   90.00
_cell.angle_beta   90.00
_cell.angle_gamma   90.00
#
_symmetry.space_group_name_H-M   'P 1'
#
loop_
_entity.id
_entity.type
_entity.pdbx_description
1 polymer ?
#
loop_
_entity_poly.entity_id
_entity_poly.type
_entity_poly.pdbx_seq_one_letter_code
_entity_poly.pdbx_strand_id
1 'polypeptide(L)'
;MSLLQKGSARLLAKRLPVPRYRISVPTRPASSQASSPAASNARTLLYAAVFTASAGLFSIYYFDSRSALHRYVLTPAMRGLFDAETGHKLAVKALKYGIAAKDQVEDDASIQGEIWGQAVNNPIGVAAGFDKDGEAIDGLFDLGFSWVEIGSVTPKPQPGNPKPRVFRLEEDQAIINRYGFPSQGHAFVLSRLKERLPQFFTESKPASLRPGDLLAVNLGKNKDSPADSIDDFVAGVKSFGPLSDVLVINVSSPNTPGLRGLQNKDHLERLLAGVTKARDELEPSSLTSRRPKLVLKLAPDLDEDQLIDIADVVQQARIDGVIVSNTTIQRPKHLVNANKREIGGLSGPPVKAYSLKALKTLRQHLPESIPLIGCGGISTGADALEFAKAGASLVQIYTSFGYDGVGTCRRIKDELVAELKKEGKTWNEVVTAAVKQLSPVPSPLNEEIKKGEEAVSQLVAEANYLKNLLEEASENVTESQDKKPEAESVSKPSESVELAEAQASVVA
;
A
#
# COMPACT_ATOMS: atom_id res chain seq x y z
N MET A 1 -49.36 -21.64 -22.15
CA MET A 1 -50.75 -22.13 -21.98
C MET A 1 -50.99 -23.31 -22.94
N SER A 2 -51.52 -24.41 -22.40
CA SER A 2 -52.10 -25.62 -23.06
C SER A 2 -51.18 -26.46 -23.96
N LEU A 3 -50.71 -27.68 -23.67
CA LEU A 3 -51.30 -28.97 -23.22
C LEU A 3 -52.30 -29.64 -24.20
N LEU A 4 -52.01 -30.94 -24.45
CA LEU A 4 -52.86 -32.11 -24.80
C LEU A 4 -53.28 -32.28 -26.29
N GLN A 5 -52.76 -33.28 -27.02
CA GLN A 5 -53.00 -34.74 -26.95
C GLN A 5 -54.39 -35.16 -27.47
N LYS A 6 -54.44 -35.89 -28.59
CA LYS A 6 -55.50 -36.87 -28.93
C LYS A 6 -54.93 -37.91 -29.91
N GLY A 7 -54.96 -39.17 -29.50
CA GLY A 7 -54.55 -40.32 -30.30
C GLY A 7 -55.69 -40.92 -31.11
N SER A 8 -55.40 -42.03 -31.80
CA SER A 8 -56.32 -43.15 -32.03
C SER A 8 -55.56 -44.31 -32.69
N ALA A 9 -55.67 -45.48 -32.08
CA ALA A 9 -55.23 -46.77 -32.61
C ALA A 9 -56.44 -47.56 -33.13
N ARG A 10 -56.22 -48.41 -34.15
CA ARG A 10 -56.94 -49.63 -34.60
C ARG A 10 -56.61 -49.82 -36.10
N LEU A 11 -56.45 -51.00 -36.69
CA LEU A 11 -56.57 -52.41 -36.31
C LEU A 11 -55.87 -53.21 -37.43
N LEU A 12 -55.31 -54.37 -37.10
CA LEU A 12 -54.68 -55.31 -38.05
C LEU A 12 -55.67 -55.91 -39.06
N ALA A 13 -55.22 -56.11 -40.31
CA ALA A 13 -55.72 -57.17 -41.19
C ALA A 13 -54.59 -57.72 -42.09
N LYS A 14 -54.38 -59.04 -42.04
CA LYS A 14 -53.45 -59.85 -42.85
C LYS A 14 -54.09 -60.25 -44.20
N ARG A 15 -53.28 -60.34 -45.27
CA ARG A 15 -53.15 -61.43 -46.29
C ARG A 15 -52.48 -60.89 -47.57
N LEU A 16 -51.24 -61.29 -47.89
CA LEU A 16 -50.77 -62.43 -48.72
C LEU A 16 -50.72 -62.12 -50.25
N PRO A 17 -49.78 -62.72 -51.02
CA PRO A 17 -48.86 -61.98 -51.90
C PRO A 17 -49.10 -62.18 -53.41
N VAL A 18 -48.56 -61.27 -54.23
CA VAL A 18 -48.45 -61.39 -55.70
C VAL A 18 -47.03 -60.98 -56.13
N PRO A 19 -46.34 -61.75 -56.99
CA PRO A 19 -44.93 -61.51 -57.33
C PRO A 19 -44.77 -60.31 -58.27
N ARG A 20 -43.90 -59.36 -57.89
CA ARG A 20 -43.51 -58.21 -58.72
C ARG A 20 -42.21 -58.52 -59.45
N TYR A 21 -42.24 -58.46 -60.78
CA TYR A 21 -41.03 -58.37 -61.62
C TYR A 21 -40.29 -57.07 -61.30
N ARG A 22 -39.01 -57.18 -60.91
CA ARG A 22 -38.12 -56.05 -60.59
C ARG A 22 -37.53 -55.47 -61.87
N ILE A 23 -37.80 -54.20 -62.15
CA ILE A 23 -37.00 -53.39 -63.08
C ILE A 23 -35.80 -52.85 -62.28
N SER A 24 -34.58 -53.22 -62.66
CA SER A 24 -33.36 -52.74 -62.00
C SER A 24 -33.00 -51.33 -62.50
N VAL A 25 -33.23 -50.32 -61.67
CA VAL A 25 -32.60 -49.00 -61.85
C VAL A 25 -31.29 -49.00 -61.06
N PRO A 26 -30.12 -48.78 -61.70
CA PRO A 26 -28.86 -48.79 -60.98
C PRO A 26 -28.73 -47.53 -60.11
N THR A 27 -28.91 -47.69 -58.80
CA THR A 27 -28.46 -46.71 -57.81
C THR A 27 -26.97 -46.93 -57.58
N ARG A 28 -26.12 -46.04 -58.10
CA ARG A 28 -24.70 -45.96 -57.68
C ARG A 28 -24.66 -45.27 -56.31
N PRO A 29 -24.28 -45.93 -55.21
CA PRO A 29 -23.86 -45.20 -54.03
C PRO A 29 -22.51 -44.53 -54.34
N ALA A 30 -22.48 -43.20 -54.38
CA ALA A 30 -21.24 -42.45 -54.36
C ALA A 30 -20.62 -42.60 -52.96
N SER A 31 -19.82 -43.64 -52.78
CA SER A 31 -18.91 -43.77 -51.64
C SER A 31 -17.64 -43.01 -51.98
N SER A 32 -17.52 -41.76 -51.53
CA SER A 32 -16.22 -41.09 -51.46
C SER A 32 -15.55 -41.51 -50.15
N GLN A 33 -14.82 -42.63 -50.16
CA GLN A 33 -13.82 -42.85 -49.13
C GLN A 33 -12.65 -41.90 -49.40
N ALA A 34 -12.57 -40.81 -48.63
CA ALA A 34 -11.38 -39.99 -48.56
C ALA A 34 -10.29 -40.80 -47.84
N SER A 35 -9.38 -41.39 -48.59
CA SER A 35 -8.14 -41.95 -48.04
C SER A 35 -7.25 -40.79 -47.62
N SER A 36 -7.30 -40.36 -46.35
CA SER A 36 -6.29 -39.45 -45.82
C SER A 36 -4.94 -40.18 -45.81
N PRO A 37 -3.91 -39.72 -46.55
CA PRO A 37 -2.64 -40.42 -46.60
C PRO A 37 -1.98 -40.37 -45.23
N ALA A 38 -1.50 -41.49 -44.70
CA ALA A 38 -0.85 -41.56 -43.38
C ALA A 38 0.28 -40.52 -43.18
N ALA A 39 0.94 -40.10 -44.27
CA ALA A 39 1.93 -39.02 -44.29
C ALA A 39 1.37 -37.62 -43.93
N SER A 40 0.11 -37.31 -44.25
CA SER A 40 -0.53 -36.04 -43.83
C SER A 40 -0.80 -36.05 -42.33
N ASN A 41 -1.21 -37.18 -41.76
CA ASN A 41 -1.46 -37.32 -40.33
C ASN A 41 -0.16 -37.22 -39.52
N ALA A 42 0.93 -37.82 -40.00
CA ALA A 42 2.25 -37.71 -39.37
C ALA A 42 2.80 -36.27 -39.40
N ARG A 43 2.63 -35.55 -40.52
CA ARG A 43 3.02 -34.13 -40.64
C ARG A 43 2.18 -33.23 -39.75
N THR A 44 0.87 -33.44 -39.71
CA THR A 44 -0.03 -32.69 -38.81
C THR A 44 0.34 -32.96 -37.34
N LEU A 45 0.63 -34.21 -36.97
CA LEU A 45 1.09 -34.54 -35.62
C LEU A 45 2.42 -33.84 -35.29
N LEU A 46 3.37 -33.83 -36.23
CA LEU A 46 4.65 -33.14 -36.06
C LEU A 46 4.46 -31.61 -35.91
N TYR A 47 3.65 -30.98 -36.75
CA TYR A 47 3.37 -29.55 -36.63
C TYR A 47 2.65 -29.21 -35.33
N ALA A 48 1.67 -30.02 -34.92
CA ALA A 48 0.99 -29.87 -33.64
C ALA A 48 1.98 -30.01 -32.46
N ALA A 49 2.88 -30.99 -32.51
CA ALA A 49 3.91 -31.18 -31.49
C ALA A 49 4.88 -30.00 -31.42
N VAL A 50 5.40 -29.53 -32.56
CA VAL A 50 6.30 -28.37 -32.63
C VAL A 50 5.60 -27.10 -32.14
N PHE A 51 4.37 -26.85 -32.57
CA PHE A 51 3.58 -25.71 -32.12
C PHE A 51 3.37 -25.76 -30.60
N THR A 52 2.97 -26.91 -30.07
CA THR A 52 2.72 -27.10 -28.63
C THR A 52 4.00 -26.87 -27.81
N ALA A 53 5.12 -27.46 -28.23
CA ALA A 53 6.41 -27.27 -27.59
C ALA A 53 6.85 -25.79 -27.63
N SER A 54 6.72 -25.14 -28.79
CA SER A 54 7.09 -23.74 -28.98
C SER A 54 6.21 -22.80 -28.16
N ALA A 55 4.90 -23.03 -28.14
CA ALA A 55 3.95 -22.27 -27.33
C ALA A 55 4.21 -22.44 -25.83
N GLY A 56 4.52 -23.66 -25.38
CA GLY A 56 4.91 -23.94 -23.99
C GLY A 56 6.19 -23.21 -23.59
N LEU A 57 7.25 -23.32 -24.40
CA LEU A 57 8.52 -22.62 -24.16
C LEU A 57 8.35 -21.09 -24.17
N PHE A 58 7.57 -20.57 -25.12
CA PHE A 58 7.24 -19.14 -25.16
C PHE A 58 6.46 -18.71 -23.93
N SER A 59 5.52 -19.53 -23.45
CA SER A 59 4.74 -19.21 -22.25
C SER A 59 5.63 -19.13 -21.02
N ILE A 60 6.56 -20.08 -20.83
CA ILE A 60 7.56 -20.04 -19.75
C ILE A 60 8.40 -18.77 -19.86
N TYR A 61 8.90 -18.47 -21.06
CA TYR A 61 9.69 -17.27 -21.32
C TYR A 61 8.89 -15.97 -21.12
N TYR A 62 7.61 -15.94 -21.44
CA TYR A 62 6.76 -14.77 -21.25
C TYR A 62 6.44 -14.54 -19.76
N PHE A 63 6.15 -15.61 -19.01
CA PHE A 63 5.76 -15.48 -17.61
C PHE A 63 6.94 -15.29 -16.63
N ASP A 64 8.19 -15.42 -17.09
CA ASP A 64 9.38 -14.99 -16.33
C ASP A 64 9.58 -13.47 -16.47
N SER A 65 9.56 -12.74 -15.35
CA SER A 65 9.75 -11.29 -15.32
C SER A 65 11.12 -10.85 -15.86
N ARG A 66 12.14 -11.70 -15.81
CA ARG A 66 13.50 -11.43 -16.31
C ARG A 66 13.61 -11.51 -17.82
N SER A 67 12.57 -11.97 -18.50
CA SER A 67 12.54 -12.10 -19.95
C SER A 67 12.84 -10.77 -20.64
N ALA A 68 13.83 -10.81 -21.54
CA ALA A 68 14.23 -9.67 -22.36
C ALA A 68 13.06 -9.09 -23.18
N LEU A 69 12.06 -9.92 -23.49
CA LEU A 69 10.82 -9.50 -24.16
C LEU A 69 10.15 -8.32 -23.46
N HIS A 70 10.08 -8.34 -22.13
CA HIS A 70 9.38 -7.30 -21.37
C HIS A 70 10.05 -5.94 -21.48
N ARG A 71 11.37 -5.91 -21.25
CA ARG A 71 12.16 -4.67 -21.22
C ARG A 71 12.40 -4.09 -22.61
N TYR A 72 12.75 -4.95 -23.58
CA TYR A 72 13.25 -4.49 -24.88
C TYR A 72 12.20 -4.52 -25.99
N VAL A 73 11.06 -5.20 -25.81
CA VAL A 73 10.00 -5.28 -26.82
C VAL A 73 8.68 -4.72 -26.29
N LEU A 74 8.09 -5.33 -25.27
CA LEU A 74 6.75 -4.99 -24.81
C LEU A 74 6.68 -3.58 -24.21
N THR A 75 7.62 -3.22 -23.34
CA THR A 75 7.58 -1.89 -22.70
C THR A 75 7.83 -0.76 -23.72
N PRO A 76 8.83 -0.83 -24.62
CA PRO A 76 8.99 0.14 -25.70
C PRO A 76 7.78 0.18 -26.65
N ALA A 77 7.20 -0.96 -27.02
CA ALA A 77 6.00 -1.00 -27.86
C ALA A 77 4.80 -0.34 -27.15
N MET A 78 4.58 -0.63 -25.88
CA MET A 78 3.55 0.03 -25.06
C MET A 78 3.75 1.54 -25.01
N ARG A 79 5.02 2.00 -24.94
CA ARG A 79 5.31 3.43 -24.96
C ARG A 79 5.05 4.08 -26.31
N GLY A 80 5.37 3.40 -27.42
CA GLY A 80 5.16 3.91 -28.77
C GLY A 80 3.70 3.87 -29.23
N LEU A 81 2.91 2.90 -28.75
CA LEU A 81 1.52 2.69 -29.17
C LEU A 81 0.49 3.48 -28.33
N PHE A 82 0.80 3.79 -27.07
CA PHE A 82 -0.14 4.42 -26.15
C PHE A 82 0.44 5.63 -25.44
N ASP A 83 -0.42 6.61 -25.16
CA ASP A 83 -0.08 7.69 -24.24
C ASP A 83 0.27 7.17 -22.84
N ALA A 84 0.96 8.00 -22.06
CA ALA A 84 1.48 7.59 -20.77
C ALA A 84 0.42 7.13 -19.77
N GLU A 85 -0.76 7.75 -19.74
CA GLU A 85 -1.82 7.35 -18.80
C GLU A 85 -2.52 6.08 -19.27
N THR A 86 -2.78 5.92 -20.57
CA THR A 86 -3.40 4.71 -21.12
C THR A 86 -2.49 3.49 -20.97
N GLY A 87 -1.21 3.62 -21.32
CA GLY A 87 -0.23 2.54 -21.15
C GLY A 87 -0.11 2.08 -19.69
N HIS A 88 -0.12 3.03 -18.76
CA HIS A 88 -0.12 2.74 -17.32
C HIS A 88 -1.35 1.96 -16.87
N LYS A 89 -2.55 2.39 -17.29
CA LYS A 89 -3.81 1.69 -16.97
C LYS A 89 -3.83 0.26 -17.51
N LEU A 90 -3.31 0.05 -18.72
CA LEU A 90 -3.18 -1.28 -19.30
C LEU A 90 -2.22 -2.16 -18.49
N ALA A 91 -1.09 -1.62 -18.03
CA ALA A 91 -0.15 -2.34 -17.16
C ALA A 91 -0.82 -2.76 -15.84
N VAL A 92 -1.56 -1.85 -15.18
CA VAL A 92 -2.32 -2.17 -13.95
C VAL A 92 -3.36 -3.26 -14.21
N LYS A 93 -4.08 -3.23 -15.34
CA LYS A 93 -5.04 -4.30 -15.69
C LYS A 93 -4.36 -5.64 -15.97
N ALA A 94 -3.21 -5.64 -16.66
CA ALA A 94 -2.45 -6.85 -16.91
C ALA A 94 -2.01 -7.52 -15.60
N LEU A 95 -1.55 -6.72 -14.62
CA LEU A 95 -1.20 -7.19 -13.28
C LEU A 95 -2.43 -7.68 -12.51
N LYS A 96 -3.53 -6.93 -12.52
CA LYS A 96 -4.79 -7.31 -11.87
C LYS A 96 -5.31 -8.68 -12.31
N TYR A 97 -5.29 -8.94 -13.62
CA TYR A 97 -5.83 -10.18 -14.19
C TYR A 97 -4.80 -11.33 -14.24
N GLY A 98 -3.60 -11.16 -13.69
CA GLY A 98 -2.56 -12.19 -13.67
C GLY A 98 -2.00 -12.54 -15.06
N ILE A 99 -2.13 -11.62 -16.03
CA ILE A 99 -1.61 -11.78 -17.40
C ILE A 99 -0.16 -11.27 -17.49
N ALA A 100 0.28 -10.46 -16.52
CA ALA A 100 1.66 -10.04 -16.40
C ALA A 100 2.59 -11.20 -15.99
N ALA A 101 3.88 -11.03 -16.26
CA ALA A 101 4.91 -11.94 -15.79
C ALA A 101 5.02 -11.93 -14.26
N LYS A 102 5.72 -12.92 -13.72
CA LYS A 102 6.02 -13.04 -12.29
C LYS A 102 7.50 -13.24 -12.06
N ASP A 103 7.98 -12.83 -10.91
CA ASP A 103 9.30 -13.17 -10.42
C ASP A 103 9.30 -14.62 -9.92
N GLN A 104 10.08 -15.48 -10.58
CA GLN A 104 10.14 -16.92 -10.30
C GLN A 104 11.38 -17.30 -9.46
N VAL A 105 12.16 -16.30 -9.03
CA VAL A 105 13.43 -16.48 -8.35
C VAL A 105 13.25 -16.16 -6.88
N GLU A 106 13.89 -16.93 -6.01
CA GLU A 106 13.96 -16.62 -4.58
C GLU A 106 14.93 -15.45 -4.33
N ASP A 107 14.68 -14.69 -3.28
CA ASP A 107 15.57 -13.58 -2.92
C ASP A 107 16.83 -14.10 -2.21
N ASP A 108 17.96 -13.49 -2.55
CA ASP A 108 19.24 -13.81 -1.90
C ASP A 108 19.23 -13.29 -0.45
N ALA A 109 19.72 -14.09 0.49
CA ALA A 109 19.71 -13.72 1.91
C ALA A 109 20.49 -12.41 2.20
N SER A 110 21.48 -12.06 1.37
CA SER A 110 22.27 -10.83 1.53
C SER A 110 21.45 -9.55 1.36
N ILE A 111 20.30 -9.61 0.67
CA ILE A 111 19.39 -8.48 0.50
C ILE A 111 18.17 -8.58 1.42
N GLN A 112 18.14 -9.46 2.43
CA GLN A 112 17.08 -9.41 3.43
C GLN A 112 17.11 -8.05 4.14
N GLY A 113 15.95 -7.40 4.23
CA GLY A 113 15.81 -6.09 4.87
C GLY A 113 15.23 -6.19 6.28
N GLU A 114 15.27 -5.08 7.01
CA GLU A 114 14.60 -4.92 8.29
C GLU A 114 13.97 -3.52 8.38
N ILE A 115 12.75 -3.45 8.93
CA ILE A 115 12.10 -2.20 9.29
C ILE A 115 11.30 -2.37 10.58
N TRP A 116 11.44 -1.44 11.54
CA TRP A 116 10.81 -1.52 12.87
C TRP A 116 11.10 -2.83 13.63
N GLY A 117 12.30 -3.38 13.51
CA GLY A 117 12.67 -4.67 14.11
C GLY A 117 11.98 -5.88 13.48
N GLN A 118 11.35 -5.71 12.31
CA GLN A 118 10.69 -6.78 11.56
C GLN A 118 11.43 -7.05 10.27
N ALA A 119 11.74 -8.33 10.02
CA ALA A 119 12.35 -8.76 8.77
C ALA A 119 11.39 -8.55 7.60
N VAL A 120 11.93 -8.06 6.48
CA VAL A 120 11.26 -8.01 5.19
C VAL A 120 12.06 -8.80 4.15
N ASN A 121 11.38 -9.39 3.19
CA ASN A 121 12.00 -10.32 2.23
C ASN A 121 13.14 -9.69 1.43
N ASN A 122 12.96 -8.43 1.01
CA ASN A 122 13.98 -7.62 0.34
C ASN A 122 13.71 -6.12 0.60
N PRO A 123 14.61 -5.18 0.26
CA PRO A 123 14.41 -3.76 0.54
C PRO A 123 13.65 -2.98 -0.54
N ILE A 124 13.19 -3.64 -1.60
CA ILE A 124 12.68 -2.98 -2.80
C ILE A 124 11.15 -2.95 -2.78
N GLY A 125 10.61 -1.73 -2.75
CA GLY A 125 9.17 -1.45 -2.84
C GLY A 125 8.76 -0.75 -4.12
N VAL A 126 7.46 -0.76 -4.40
CA VAL A 126 6.81 0.10 -5.40
C VAL A 126 6.17 1.30 -4.70
N ALA A 127 6.45 2.51 -5.21
CA ALA A 127 5.95 3.75 -4.63
C ALA A 127 4.45 4.00 -4.93
N ALA A 128 3.79 4.82 -4.10
CA ALA A 128 2.44 5.31 -4.39
C ALA A 128 2.31 5.92 -5.78
N GLY A 129 1.09 5.85 -6.29
CA GLY A 129 0.68 6.43 -7.55
C GLY A 129 0.74 5.45 -8.71
N PHE A 130 1.36 4.27 -8.53
CA PHE A 130 1.32 3.21 -9.52
C PHE A 130 -0.06 2.53 -9.47
N ASP A 131 -0.39 1.89 -8.36
CA ASP A 131 -1.72 1.31 -8.13
C ASP A 131 -2.55 2.21 -7.21
N LYS A 132 -3.14 3.25 -7.80
CA LYS A 132 -3.87 4.29 -7.04
C LYS A 132 -5.08 3.75 -6.29
N ASP A 133 -5.80 2.80 -6.88
CA ASP A 133 -7.07 2.34 -6.35
C ASP A 133 -7.02 0.88 -5.83
N GLY A 134 -5.82 0.31 -5.64
CA GLY A 134 -5.64 -1.05 -5.10
C GLY A 134 -6.14 -2.16 -6.02
N GLU A 135 -5.98 -2.00 -7.33
CA GLU A 135 -6.44 -2.96 -8.34
C GLU A 135 -5.47 -4.13 -8.60
N ALA A 136 -4.18 -3.93 -8.35
CA ALA A 136 -3.11 -4.80 -8.84
C ALA A 136 -2.12 -5.23 -7.72
N ILE A 137 -2.56 -5.14 -6.45
CA ILE A 137 -1.72 -5.40 -5.27
C ILE A 137 -0.98 -6.74 -5.36
N ASP A 138 -1.71 -7.84 -5.60
CA ASP A 138 -1.10 -9.17 -5.67
C ASP A 138 -0.22 -9.36 -6.90
N GLY A 139 -0.60 -8.74 -8.03
CA GLY A 139 0.24 -8.73 -9.23
C GLY A 139 1.56 -7.98 -9.01
N LEU A 140 1.57 -6.92 -8.19
CA LEU A 140 2.78 -6.20 -7.82
C LEU A 140 3.67 -7.03 -6.89
N PHE A 141 3.10 -7.67 -5.87
CA PHE A 141 3.88 -8.62 -5.05
C PHE A 141 4.43 -9.79 -5.88
N ASP A 142 3.68 -10.28 -6.88
CA ASP A 142 4.14 -11.32 -7.80
C ASP A 142 5.33 -10.88 -8.69
N LEU A 143 5.61 -9.57 -8.81
CA LEU A 143 6.83 -9.06 -9.45
C LEU A 143 8.05 -9.05 -8.51
N GLY A 144 7.88 -9.49 -7.26
CA GLY A 144 8.95 -9.62 -6.28
C GLY A 144 9.22 -8.38 -5.43
N PHE A 145 8.30 -7.39 -5.42
CA PHE A 145 8.35 -6.28 -4.47
C PHE A 145 7.99 -6.77 -3.06
N SER A 146 8.72 -6.34 -2.03
CA SER A 146 8.37 -6.63 -0.63
C SER A 146 7.52 -5.54 0.02
N TRP A 147 7.41 -4.38 -0.61
CA TRP A 147 6.59 -3.26 -0.17
C TRP A 147 5.72 -2.77 -1.33
N VAL A 148 4.40 -2.81 -1.15
CA VAL A 148 3.45 -2.27 -2.13
C VAL A 148 2.70 -1.09 -1.51
N GLU A 149 2.93 0.11 -2.05
CA GLU A 149 2.22 1.32 -1.63
C GLU A 149 1.13 1.69 -2.64
N ILE A 150 -0.14 1.46 -2.28
CA ILE A 150 -1.30 1.91 -3.07
C ILE A 150 -1.63 3.37 -2.79
N GLY A 151 -2.48 3.99 -3.61
CA GLY A 151 -2.92 5.38 -3.43
C GLY A 151 -2.07 6.40 -4.18
N SER A 152 -2.08 7.69 -3.83
CA SER A 152 -2.84 8.29 -2.73
C SER A 152 -4.36 8.19 -2.95
N VAL A 153 -5.05 7.64 -1.97
CA VAL A 153 -6.51 7.54 -1.95
C VAL A 153 -7.09 8.74 -1.19
N THR A 154 -8.19 9.28 -1.70
CA THR A 154 -8.94 10.38 -1.07
C THR A 154 -10.27 9.89 -0.52
N PRO A 155 -10.87 10.53 0.50
CA PRO A 155 -12.16 10.10 1.06
C PRO A 155 -13.26 9.96 0.01
N LYS A 156 -13.50 11.03 -0.75
CA LYS A 156 -14.48 11.07 -1.84
C LYS A 156 -13.80 10.74 -3.18
N PRO A 157 -14.51 10.13 -4.14
CA PRO A 157 -14.02 9.97 -5.50
C PRO A 157 -13.72 11.33 -6.13
N GLN A 158 -12.66 11.40 -6.93
CA GLN A 158 -12.35 12.58 -7.75
C GLN A 158 -11.58 12.20 -9.02
N PRO A 159 -11.81 12.88 -10.15
CA PRO A 159 -11.20 12.53 -11.43
C PRO A 159 -9.72 12.94 -11.55
N GLY A 160 -9.23 13.77 -10.62
CA GLY A 160 -7.94 14.46 -10.70
C GLY A 160 -7.97 15.66 -11.67
N ASN A 161 -6.78 16.18 -12.01
CA ASN A 161 -6.64 17.31 -12.94
C ASN A 161 -6.94 16.92 -14.40
N PRO A 162 -7.27 17.87 -15.28
CA PRO A 162 -7.53 17.62 -16.70
C PRO A 162 -6.36 16.95 -17.44
N LYS A 163 -6.67 16.17 -18.48
CA LYS A 163 -5.68 15.51 -19.34
C LYS A 163 -5.27 16.42 -20.52
N PRO A 164 -4.07 16.25 -21.11
CA PRO A 164 -2.97 15.36 -20.67
C PRO A 164 -2.29 15.89 -19.40
N ARG A 165 -1.89 14.96 -18.53
CA ARG A 165 -1.37 15.26 -17.18
C ARG A 165 -0.18 14.41 -16.76
N VAL A 166 0.37 13.63 -17.69
CA VAL A 166 1.57 12.82 -17.49
C VAL A 166 2.35 12.85 -18.80
N PHE A 167 3.64 13.12 -18.70
CA PHE A 167 4.53 13.38 -19.83
C PHE A 167 5.81 12.59 -19.60
N ARG A 168 6.18 11.77 -20.59
CA ARG A 168 7.46 11.06 -20.58
C ARG A 168 8.55 11.98 -21.11
N LEU A 169 9.69 11.98 -20.42
CA LEU A 169 10.92 12.63 -20.86
C LEU A 169 11.90 11.49 -21.16
N GLU A 170 11.80 10.91 -22.36
CA GLU A 170 12.44 9.63 -22.68
C GLU A 170 13.97 9.73 -22.68
N GLU A 171 14.52 10.82 -23.20
CA GLU A 171 15.97 11.09 -23.20
C GLU A 171 16.51 11.27 -21.77
N ASP A 172 15.67 11.76 -20.85
CA ASP A 172 16.02 11.99 -19.45
C ASP A 172 15.66 10.80 -18.54
N GLN A 173 15.04 9.75 -19.09
CA GLN A 173 14.44 8.63 -18.34
C GLN A 173 13.53 9.11 -17.18
N ALA A 174 12.81 10.20 -17.43
CA ALA A 174 12.07 10.94 -16.42
C ALA A 174 10.57 11.04 -16.77
N ILE A 175 9.77 11.46 -15.79
CA ILE A 175 8.34 11.72 -15.98
C ILE A 175 8.01 13.06 -15.32
N ILE A 176 7.20 13.89 -15.98
CA ILE A 176 6.51 15.00 -15.34
C ILE A 176 5.03 14.66 -15.26
N ASN A 177 4.42 14.83 -14.08
CA ASN A 177 3.00 14.60 -13.90
C ASN A 177 2.31 15.69 -13.07
N ARG A 178 1.04 15.91 -13.38
CA ARG A 178 0.13 16.82 -12.69
C ARG A 178 -1.19 16.15 -12.34
N TYR A 179 -1.15 14.92 -11.81
CA TYR A 179 -2.36 14.10 -11.63
C TYR A 179 -3.44 14.74 -10.73
N GLY A 180 -3.08 15.32 -9.59
CA GLY A 180 -4.03 15.89 -8.63
C GLY A 180 -4.91 14.85 -7.93
N PHE A 181 -4.30 13.75 -7.46
CA PHE A 181 -4.98 12.63 -6.76
C PHE A 181 -6.28 12.13 -7.43
N PRO A 182 -6.25 11.62 -8.67
CA PRO A 182 -7.37 10.84 -9.18
C PRO A 182 -7.55 9.60 -8.30
N SER A 183 -8.78 9.39 -7.83
CA SER A 183 -9.10 8.39 -6.81
C SER A 183 -10.56 7.97 -6.94
N GLN A 184 -10.85 6.68 -6.75
CA GLN A 184 -12.21 6.16 -6.68
C GLN A 184 -12.87 6.32 -5.30
N GLY A 185 -12.17 6.91 -4.33
CA GLY A 185 -12.70 7.13 -2.98
C GLY A 185 -12.40 5.97 -2.03
N HIS A 186 -12.50 6.24 -0.72
CA HIS A 186 -12.21 5.23 0.31
C HIS A 186 -13.08 3.98 0.18
N ALA A 187 -14.38 4.17 -0.07
CA ALA A 187 -15.33 3.05 -0.14
C ALA A 187 -14.95 2.00 -1.21
N PHE A 188 -14.53 2.44 -2.39
CA PHE A 188 -14.14 1.54 -3.48
C PHE A 188 -12.84 0.81 -3.19
N VAL A 189 -11.82 1.52 -2.70
CA VAL A 189 -10.53 0.89 -2.35
C VAL A 189 -10.71 -0.08 -1.18
N LEU A 190 -11.53 0.30 -0.20
CA LEU A 190 -11.86 -0.56 0.94
C LEU A 190 -12.56 -1.86 0.51
N SER A 191 -13.47 -1.79 -0.46
CA SER A 191 -14.10 -2.99 -1.05
C SER A 191 -13.04 -3.94 -1.62
N ARG A 192 -12.08 -3.41 -2.41
CA ARG A 192 -11.02 -4.23 -3.00
C ARG A 192 -10.09 -4.85 -1.98
N LEU A 193 -9.73 -4.10 -0.94
CA LEU A 193 -8.93 -4.66 0.16
C LEU A 193 -9.67 -5.79 0.86
N LYS A 194 -10.98 -5.66 1.07
CA LYS A 194 -11.82 -6.72 1.65
C LYS A 194 -11.97 -7.93 0.71
N GLU A 195 -12.09 -7.72 -0.59
CA GLU A 195 -12.16 -8.78 -1.61
C GLU A 195 -10.89 -9.65 -1.64
N ARG A 196 -9.73 -9.10 -1.24
CA ARG A 196 -8.48 -9.86 -1.11
C ARG A 196 -8.45 -10.78 0.10
N LEU A 197 -9.29 -10.54 1.11
CA LEU A 197 -9.20 -11.28 2.37
C LEU A 197 -9.68 -12.73 2.17
N PRO A 198 -9.01 -13.71 2.80
CA PRO A 198 -9.51 -15.08 2.81
C PRO A 198 -10.84 -15.15 3.56
N GLN A 199 -11.74 -16.02 3.11
CA GLN A 199 -13.06 -16.21 3.72
C GLN A 199 -12.98 -16.61 5.21
N PHE A 200 -11.93 -17.36 5.56
CA PHE A 200 -11.65 -17.79 6.93
C PHE A 200 -10.15 -17.66 7.19
N PHE A 201 -9.80 -17.09 8.33
CA PHE A 201 -8.45 -17.09 8.87
C PHE A 201 -8.53 -17.25 10.39
N THR A 202 -7.68 -18.12 10.94
CA THR A 202 -7.65 -18.47 12.36
C THR A 202 -6.55 -17.74 13.13
N GLU A 203 -5.62 -17.11 12.40
CA GLU A 203 -4.45 -16.45 12.94
C GLU A 203 -4.30 -15.05 12.34
N SER A 204 -3.63 -14.19 13.10
CA SER A 204 -3.20 -12.88 12.66
C SER A 204 -2.27 -12.99 11.44
N LYS A 205 -2.46 -12.12 10.45
CA LYS A 205 -1.66 -12.05 9.21
C LYS A 205 -1.28 -10.60 8.92
N PRO A 206 -0.13 -10.35 8.26
CA PRO A 206 0.13 -9.02 7.70
C PRO A 206 -0.96 -8.67 6.67
N ALA A 207 -1.24 -7.38 6.50
CA ALA A 207 -2.23 -6.90 5.53
C ALA A 207 -1.82 -7.14 4.07
N SER A 208 -0.52 -7.31 3.82
CA SER A 208 0.02 -7.85 2.57
C SER A 208 -0.53 -9.23 2.22
N LEU A 209 -0.95 -10.01 3.23
CA LEU A 209 -1.27 -11.44 3.17
C LEU A 209 -0.08 -12.34 2.82
N ARG A 210 1.14 -11.79 2.87
CA ARG A 210 2.40 -12.47 2.54
C ARG A 210 3.41 -12.24 3.67
N PRO A 211 3.94 -13.29 4.31
CA PRO A 211 4.98 -13.14 5.32
C PRO A 211 6.20 -12.39 4.76
N GLY A 212 6.73 -11.44 5.53
CA GLY A 212 7.90 -10.64 5.13
C GLY A 212 7.61 -9.53 4.10
N ASP A 213 6.35 -9.33 3.71
CA ASP A 213 5.94 -8.25 2.82
C ASP A 213 4.98 -7.28 3.52
N LEU A 214 4.96 -6.03 3.07
CA LEU A 214 4.19 -4.93 3.66
C LEU A 214 3.24 -4.30 2.65
N LEU A 215 1.97 -4.15 3.03
CA LEU A 215 0.99 -3.36 2.31
C LEU A 215 0.83 -1.98 2.96
N ALA A 216 1.19 -0.95 2.19
CA ALA A 216 1.02 0.43 2.57
C ALA A 216 -0.15 1.08 1.83
N VAL A 217 -0.96 1.85 2.55
CA VAL A 217 -2.03 2.67 1.95
C VAL A 217 -1.67 4.14 2.09
N ASN A 218 -1.43 4.79 0.96
CA ASN A 218 -1.11 6.21 0.92
C ASN A 218 -2.39 7.04 0.94
N LEU A 219 -2.48 7.97 1.89
CA LEU A 219 -3.63 8.81 2.17
C LEU A 219 -3.40 10.21 1.57
N GLY A 220 -4.40 10.71 0.86
CA GLY A 220 -4.42 12.05 0.30
C GLY A 220 -5.69 12.80 0.68
N LYS A 221 -5.62 14.12 0.53
CA LYS A 221 -6.75 15.04 0.76
C LYS A 221 -7.55 15.25 -0.52
N ASN A 222 -8.87 15.33 -0.42
CA ASN A 222 -9.70 15.77 -1.54
C ASN A 222 -9.36 17.23 -1.90
N LYS A 223 -9.47 17.56 -3.20
CA LYS A 223 -9.16 18.91 -3.70
C LYS A 223 -10.04 20.00 -3.05
N ASP A 224 -11.31 19.68 -2.84
CA ASP A 224 -12.33 20.62 -2.37
C ASP A 224 -12.41 20.71 -0.84
N SER A 225 -11.67 19.85 -0.11
CA SER A 225 -11.57 19.95 1.34
C SER A 225 -10.82 21.22 1.74
N PRO A 226 -11.12 21.85 2.89
CA PRO A 226 -10.40 23.03 3.36
C PRO A 226 -8.87 22.80 3.39
N ALA A 227 -8.08 23.81 3.06
CA ALA A 227 -6.63 23.68 2.91
C ALA A 227 -5.95 23.10 4.16
N ASP A 228 -6.33 23.60 5.34
CA ASP A 228 -5.73 23.26 6.63
C ASP A 228 -6.49 22.16 7.39
N SER A 229 -7.51 21.54 6.77
CA SER A 229 -8.25 20.45 7.40
C SER A 229 -7.44 19.15 7.39
N ILE A 230 -7.47 18.45 8.52
CA ILE A 230 -6.85 17.15 8.74
C ILE A 230 -7.84 15.98 8.56
N ASP A 231 -9.12 16.30 8.38
CA ASP A 231 -10.23 15.35 8.49
C ASP A 231 -10.14 14.23 7.46
N ASP A 232 -9.66 14.54 6.25
CA ASP A 232 -9.49 13.55 5.19
C ASP A 232 -8.44 12.50 5.56
N PHE A 233 -7.35 12.93 6.21
CA PHE A 233 -6.30 12.01 6.67
C PHE A 233 -6.80 11.18 7.85
N VAL A 234 -7.49 11.80 8.82
CA VAL A 234 -8.12 11.09 9.95
C VAL A 234 -9.14 10.05 9.45
N ALA A 235 -9.97 10.42 8.47
CA ALA A 235 -10.91 9.50 7.84
C ALA A 235 -10.19 8.35 7.13
N GLY A 236 -9.04 8.62 6.50
CA GLY A 236 -8.19 7.60 5.89
C GLY A 236 -7.62 6.61 6.91
N VAL A 237 -7.10 7.12 8.03
CA VAL A 237 -6.62 6.29 9.15
C VAL A 237 -7.72 5.37 9.65
N LYS A 238 -8.92 5.91 9.89
CA LYS A 238 -10.08 5.14 10.33
C LYS A 238 -10.55 4.11 9.31
N SER A 239 -10.52 4.45 8.02
CA SER A 239 -11.02 3.59 6.95
C SER A 239 -10.09 2.41 6.67
N PHE A 240 -8.77 2.65 6.63
CA PHE A 240 -7.79 1.69 6.14
C PHE A 240 -6.93 1.06 7.23
N GLY A 241 -6.93 1.64 8.44
CA GLY A 241 -6.11 1.13 9.53
C GLY A 241 -6.30 -0.35 9.82
N PRO A 242 -7.53 -0.90 9.80
CA PRO A 242 -7.73 -2.34 10.01
C PRO A 242 -7.18 -3.25 8.89
N LEU A 243 -6.88 -2.72 7.71
CA LEU A 243 -6.52 -3.49 6.50
C LEU A 243 -5.21 -3.04 5.86
N SER A 244 -4.30 -2.47 6.65
CA SER A 244 -2.98 -2.02 6.19
C SER A 244 -1.91 -2.31 7.24
N ASP A 245 -0.69 -2.59 6.78
CA ASP A 245 0.47 -2.69 7.66
C ASP A 245 1.00 -1.27 7.95
N VAL A 246 0.87 -0.39 6.96
CA VAL A 246 1.36 0.99 7.00
C VAL A 246 0.33 1.94 6.39
N LEU A 247 0.14 3.09 7.03
CA LEU A 247 -0.59 4.23 6.50
C LEU A 247 0.39 5.37 6.21
N VAL A 248 0.39 5.86 4.97
CA VAL A 248 1.30 6.93 4.54
C VAL A 248 0.56 8.25 4.46
N ILE A 249 0.98 9.25 5.24
CA ILE A 249 0.44 10.60 5.24
C ILE A 249 1.15 11.42 4.15
N ASN A 250 0.45 11.70 3.05
CA ASN A 250 1.06 12.39 1.91
C ASN A 250 0.68 13.88 1.84
N VAL A 251 1.62 14.71 2.30
CA VAL A 251 1.54 16.18 2.27
C VAL A 251 2.41 16.81 1.17
N SER A 252 2.97 16.00 0.27
CA SER A 252 4.09 16.41 -0.60
C SER A 252 3.76 16.52 -2.10
N SER A 253 2.53 16.16 -2.50
CA SER A 253 2.10 16.30 -3.90
C SER A 253 2.12 17.77 -4.34
N PRO A 254 2.85 18.13 -5.43
CA PRO A 254 2.81 19.49 -5.99
C PRO A 254 1.53 19.77 -6.79
N ASN A 255 0.67 18.78 -6.95
CA ASN A 255 -0.43 18.78 -7.92
C ASN A 255 -1.81 19.04 -7.28
N THR A 256 -1.83 19.18 -5.96
CA THR A 256 -3.01 19.53 -5.17
C THR A 256 -2.74 20.89 -4.53
N PRO A 257 -3.44 21.96 -4.93
CA PRO A 257 -3.18 23.32 -4.42
C PRO A 257 -3.17 23.38 -2.89
N GLY A 258 -2.21 24.11 -2.33
CA GLY A 258 -2.08 24.31 -0.87
C GLY A 258 -1.53 23.12 -0.08
N LEU A 259 -1.50 21.90 -0.64
CA LEU A 259 -1.15 20.69 0.11
C LEU A 259 0.26 20.75 0.72
N ARG A 260 1.24 21.26 -0.03
CA ARG A 260 2.62 21.39 0.46
C ARG A 260 2.77 22.39 1.62
N GLY A 261 1.80 23.29 1.80
CA GLY A 261 1.74 24.19 2.96
C GLY A 261 1.46 23.48 4.28
N LEU A 262 0.95 22.24 4.23
CA LEU A 262 0.81 21.37 5.42
C LEU A 262 2.16 20.86 5.95
N GLN A 263 3.26 21.08 5.23
CA GLN A 263 4.61 20.76 5.71
C GLN A 263 5.18 21.87 6.62
N ASN A 264 4.51 23.02 6.73
CA ASN A 264 4.88 24.04 7.71
C ASN A 264 4.63 23.51 9.13
N LYS A 265 5.54 23.83 10.06
CA LYS A 265 5.59 23.30 11.43
C LYS A 265 4.22 23.21 12.11
N ASP A 266 3.54 24.33 12.34
CA ASP A 266 2.26 24.38 13.07
C ASP A 266 1.15 23.52 12.44
N HIS A 267 1.07 23.50 11.09
CA HIS A 267 0.08 22.69 10.39
C HIS A 267 0.43 21.20 10.45
N LEU A 268 1.72 20.89 10.34
CA LEU A 268 2.21 19.53 10.40
C LEU A 268 2.01 18.94 11.81
N GLU A 269 2.31 19.70 12.86
CA GLU A 269 2.07 19.30 14.25
C GLU A 269 0.61 18.92 14.48
N ARG A 270 -0.32 19.80 14.07
CA ARG A 270 -1.76 19.54 14.18
C ARG A 270 -2.18 18.30 13.40
N LEU A 271 -1.68 18.16 12.17
CA LEU A 271 -1.98 17.02 11.31
C LEU A 271 -1.49 15.71 11.93
N LEU A 272 -0.21 15.64 12.30
CA LEU A 272 0.42 14.44 12.81
C LEU A 272 -0.17 14.03 14.17
N ALA A 273 -0.41 14.99 15.07
CA ALA A 273 -1.10 14.72 16.33
C ALA A 273 -2.51 14.13 16.10
N GLY A 274 -3.26 14.68 15.13
CA GLY A 274 -4.60 14.21 14.80
C GLY A 274 -4.63 12.79 14.22
N VAL A 275 -3.72 12.46 13.29
CA VAL A 275 -3.65 11.11 12.72
C VAL A 275 -3.10 10.08 13.70
N THR A 276 -2.14 10.47 14.57
CA THR A 276 -1.64 9.61 15.65
C THR A 276 -2.75 9.30 16.64
N LYS A 277 -3.50 10.32 17.09
CA LYS A 277 -4.69 10.12 17.93
C LYS A 277 -5.70 9.17 17.26
N ALA A 278 -6.02 9.40 15.98
CA ALA A 278 -6.94 8.54 15.25
C ALA A 278 -6.46 7.09 15.14
N ARG A 279 -5.14 6.86 14.99
CA ARG A 279 -4.52 5.52 14.97
C ARG A 279 -4.60 4.87 16.34
N ASP A 280 -4.33 5.61 17.40
CA ASP A 280 -4.33 5.11 18.77
C ASP A 280 -5.73 4.80 19.30
N GLU A 281 -6.76 5.44 18.75
CA GLU A 281 -8.18 5.14 18.98
C GLU A 281 -8.68 3.92 18.18
N LEU A 282 -7.89 3.36 17.27
CA LEU A 282 -8.30 2.15 16.54
C LEU A 282 -8.28 0.93 17.46
N GLU A 283 -9.34 0.14 17.38
CA GLU A 283 -9.32 -1.22 17.88
C GLU A 283 -8.35 -2.08 17.06
N PRO A 284 -7.62 -3.02 17.68
CA PRO A 284 -6.81 -3.98 16.96
C PRO A 284 -7.62 -4.71 15.90
N SER A 285 -7.11 -4.72 14.66
CA SER A 285 -7.76 -5.44 13.57
C SER A 285 -7.80 -6.93 13.86
N SER A 286 -8.91 -7.59 13.49
CA SER A 286 -8.95 -9.04 13.48
C SER A 286 -7.92 -9.65 12.53
N LEU A 287 -7.53 -8.93 11.46
CA LEU A 287 -6.54 -9.38 10.49
C LEU A 287 -5.10 -9.30 11.03
N THR A 288 -4.63 -8.09 11.38
CA THR A 288 -3.21 -7.84 11.69
C THR A 288 -2.87 -7.90 13.18
N SER A 289 -3.89 -7.90 14.05
CA SER A 289 -3.79 -7.81 15.52
C SER A 289 -2.98 -6.64 16.07
N ARG A 290 -2.45 -5.78 15.20
CA ARG A 290 -1.60 -4.63 15.49
C ARG A 290 -2.14 -3.43 14.75
N ARG A 291 -2.03 -2.26 15.36
CA ARG A 291 -2.34 -0.99 14.71
C ARG A 291 -1.31 -0.71 13.60
N PRO A 292 -1.72 -0.04 12.51
CA PRO A 292 -0.81 0.27 11.41
C PRO A 292 0.29 1.23 11.85
N LYS A 293 1.43 1.16 11.15
CA LYS A 293 2.51 2.14 11.26
C LYS A 293 2.13 3.43 10.52
N LEU A 294 2.39 4.59 11.11
CA LEU A 294 2.18 5.88 10.45
C LEU A 294 3.48 6.37 9.84
N VAL A 295 3.48 6.66 8.54
CA VAL A 295 4.66 7.11 7.80
C VAL A 295 4.39 8.44 7.10
N LEU A 296 5.27 9.42 7.25
CA LEU A 296 5.13 10.72 6.58
C LEU A 296 5.86 10.72 5.23
N LYS A 297 5.22 11.22 4.15
CA LYS A 297 5.87 11.34 2.83
C LYS A 297 6.13 12.79 2.45
N LEU A 298 7.40 13.15 2.31
CA LEU A 298 7.86 14.53 2.13
C LEU A 298 8.26 14.87 0.69
N ALA A 299 8.24 16.17 0.38
CA ALA A 299 8.78 16.68 -0.88
C ALA A 299 10.31 16.82 -0.80
N PRO A 300 11.03 16.70 -1.92
CA PRO A 300 12.47 17.01 -1.95
C PRO A 300 12.76 18.51 -1.98
N ASP A 301 11.72 19.34 -2.15
CA ASP A 301 11.82 20.79 -2.31
C ASP A 301 11.67 21.51 -0.96
N LEU A 302 12.46 21.09 0.02
CA LEU A 302 12.50 21.65 1.37
C LEU A 302 13.93 22.13 1.64
N ASP A 303 14.05 23.27 2.33
CA ASP A 303 15.33 23.71 2.85
C ASP A 303 15.72 22.96 4.14
N GLU A 304 16.93 23.21 4.63
CA GLU A 304 17.49 22.49 5.77
C GLU A 304 16.74 22.78 7.07
N ASP A 305 16.39 24.05 7.32
CA ASP A 305 15.63 24.47 8.51
C ASP A 305 14.25 23.81 8.53
N GLN A 306 13.56 23.76 7.38
CA GLN A 306 12.29 23.05 7.24
C GLN A 306 12.43 21.55 7.55
N LEU A 307 13.50 20.90 7.09
CA LEU A 307 13.73 19.47 7.36
C LEU A 307 14.01 19.22 8.84
N ILE A 308 14.71 20.12 9.52
CA ILE A 308 14.96 20.07 10.96
C ILE A 308 13.65 20.19 11.73
N ASP A 309 12.84 21.21 11.43
CA ASP A 309 11.52 21.39 12.05
C ASP A 309 10.63 20.16 11.86
N ILE A 310 10.63 19.59 10.65
CA ILE A 310 9.86 18.37 10.36
C ILE A 310 10.37 17.18 11.18
N ALA A 311 11.68 17.04 11.37
CA ALA A 311 12.26 15.96 12.17
C ALA A 311 11.83 16.04 13.63
N ASP A 312 11.76 17.24 14.21
CA ASP A 312 11.25 17.46 15.57
C ASP A 312 9.77 17.08 15.67
N VAL A 313 8.96 17.54 14.73
CA VAL A 313 7.51 17.29 14.69
C VAL A 313 7.20 15.79 14.51
N VAL A 314 7.95 15.09 13.66
CA VAL A 314 7.85 13.64 13.47
C VAL A 314 8.09 12.87 14.77
N GLN A 315 9.11 13.27 15.55
CA GLN A 315 9.42 12.65 16.84
C GLN A 315 8.33 12.90 17.87
N GLN A 316 7.93 14.16 18.05
CA GLN A 316 6.92 14.56 19.03
C GLN A 316 5.57 13.89 18.77
N ALA A 317 5.16 13.81 17.50
CA ALA A 317 3.91 13.18 17.10
C ALA A 317 3.97 11.65 17.01
N ARG A 318 5.12 11.03 17.37
CA ARG A 318 5.33 9.57 17.36
C ARG A 318 5.03 8.92 16.01
N ILE A 319 5.43 9.58 14.93
CA ILE A 319 5.35 9.02 13.58
C ILE A 319 6.42 7.92 13.44
N ASP A 320 6.02 6.79 12.88
CA ASP A 320 6.83 5.58 12.85
C ASP A 320 7.91 5.60 11.77
N GLY A 321 7.83 6.44 10.73
CA GLY A 321 8.85 6.51 9.68
C GLY A 321 8.62 7.64 8.68
N VAL A 322 9.59 7.86 7.78
CA VAL A 322 9.51 8.93 6.77
C VAL A 322 9.94 8.42 5.38
N ILE A 323 9.14 8.70 4.35
CA ILE A 323 9.49 8.46 2.94
C ILE A 323 10.06 9.74 2.33
N VAL A 324 11.28 9.63 1.80
CA VAL A 324 12.04 10.72 1.19
C VAL A 324 12.50 10.29 -0.20
N SER A 325 11.86 10.72 -1.29
CA SER A 325 10.87 11.79 -1.38
C SER A 325 9.84 11.61 -2.50
N ASN A 326 8.90 12.55 -2.56
CA ASN A 326 7.97 12.72 -3.67
C ASN A 326 8.65 13.39 -4.88
N THR A 327 7.88 13.79 -5.89
CA THR A 327 8.39 14.49 -7.08
C THR A 327 8.88 15.90 -6.76
N THR A 328 9.85 16.42 -7.54
CA THR A 328 10.34 17.80 -7.42
C THR A 328 9.64 18.76 -8.39
N ILE A 329 9.43 20.02 -8.00
CA ILE A 329 9.02 21.09 -8.94
C ILE A 329 10.20 21.73 -9.66
N GLN A 330 11.44 21.42 -9.24
CA GLN A 330 12.64 21.93 -9.88
C GLN A 330 12.80 21.37 -11.29
N ARG A 331 13.52 22.10 -12.13
CA ARG A 331 13.86 21.73 -13.51
C ARG A 331 15.37 21.87 -13.70
N PRO A 332 16.14 20.80 -13.45
CA PRO A 332 17.59 20.82 -13.64
C PRO A 332 17.95 21.24 -15.07
N LYS A 333 18.98 22.08 -15.22
CA LYS A 333 19.38 22.64 -16.51
C LYS A 333 19.82 21.59 -17.53
N HIS A 334 20.24 20.41 -17.07
CA HIS A 334 20.67 19.30 -17.90
C HIS A 334 19.52 18.50 -18.53
N LEU A 335 18.25 18.79 -18.20
CA LEU A 335 17.12 18.14 -18.85
C LEU A 335 17.09 18.47 -20.35
N VAL A 336 16.94 17.44 -21.18
CA VAL A 336 17.02 17.55 -22.63
C VAL A 336 15.63 17.58 -23.27
N ASN A 337 14.72 16.69 -22.86
CA ASN A 337 13.43 16.47 -23.53
C ASN A 337 12.56 17.75 -23.55
N ALA A 338 11.79 17.94 -24.63
CA ALA A 338 10.92 19.10 -24.81
C ALA A 338 9.84 19.26 -23.72
N ASN A 339 9.35 18.15 -23.17
CA ASN A 339 8.35 18.12 -22.09
C ASN A 339 8.87 18.67 -20.76
N LYS A 340 10.16 19.02 -20.63
CA LYS A 340 10.71 19.67 -19.42
C LYS A 340 9.99 20.96 -19.02
N ARG A 341 9.29 21.60 -19.97
CA ARG A 341 8.48 22.82 -19.75
C ARG A 341 7.09 22.54 -19.13
N GLU A 342 6.67 21.28 -19.08
CA GLU A 342 5.38 20.91 -18.53
C GLU A 342 5.30 21.22 -17.02
N ILE A 343 4.14 21.70 -16.59
CA ILE A 343 3.87 21.94 -15.16
C ILE A 343 3.61 20.63 -14.44
N GLY A 344 3.97 20.58 -13.15
CA GLY A 344 3.78 19.43 -12.27
C GLY A 344 5.09 18.94 -11.67
N GLY A 345 5.03 17.78 -11.03
CA GLY A 345 6.18 17.15 -10.39
C GLY A 345 7.02 16.32 -11.36
N LEU A 346 8.33 16.56 -11.37
CA LEU A 346 9.36 15.76 -12.05
C LEU A 346 9.75 14.56 -11.18
N SER A 347 9.90 13.38 -11.80
CA SER A 347 10.40 12.14 -11.22
C SER A 347 11.42 11.48 -12.14
N GLY A 348 12.11 10.45 -11.65
CA GLY A 348 13.18 9.74 -12.38
C GLY A 348 14.58 10.16 -11.93
N PRO A 349 15.62 9.70 -12.64
CA PRO A 349 17.02 9.94 -12.27
C PRO A 349 17.38 11.39 -11.91
N PRO A 350 16.84 12.44 -12.60
CA PRO A 350 17.13 13.83 -12.27
C PRO A 350 16.77 14.25 -10.83
N VAL A 351 15.92 13.50 -10.13
CA VAL A 351 15.49 13.81 -8.76
C VAL A 351 16.45 13.23 -7.70
N LYS A 352 17.28 12.25 -8.07
CA LYS A 352 18.08 11.45 -7.12
C LYS A 352 18.89 12.30 -6.14
N ALA A 353 19.58 13.31 -6.65
CA ALA A 353 20.44 14.18 -5.84
C ALA A 353 19.66 14.97 -4.78
N TYR A 354 18.45 15.44 -5.11
CA TYR A 354 17.58 16.16 -4.17
C TYR A 354 17.03 15.23 -3.10
N SER A 355 16.57 14.03 -3.50
CA SER A 355 16.10 13.01 -2.55
C SER A 355 17.21 12.59 -1.57
N LEU A 356 18.42 12.31 -2.06
CA LEU A 356 19.55 11.93 -1.22
C LEU A 356 19.97 13.04 -0.27
N LYS A 357 19.97 14.30 -0.73
CA LYS A 357 20.26 15.44 0.15
C LYS A 357 19.26 15.51 1.30
N ALA A 358 17.96 15.55 0.98
CA ALA A 358 16.91 15.62 2.00
C ALA A 358 16.94 14.42 2.96
N LEU A 359 17.21 13.22 2.45
CA LEU A 359 17.30 12.01 3.26
C LEU A 359 18.46 12.07 4.25
N LYS A 360 19.66 12.47 3.78
CA LYS A 360 20.83 12.61 4.66
C LYS A 360 20.61 13.65 5.75
N THR A 361 20.05 14.81 5.40
CA THR A 361 19.68 15.84 6.38
C THR A 361 18.71 15.29 7.41
N LEU A 362 17.61 14.67 7.00
CA LEU A 362 16.66 14.07 7.95
C LEU A 362 17.29 12.99 8.82
N ARG A 363 18.18 12.15 8.26
CA ARG A 363 18.85 11.11 9.04
C ARG A 363 19.66 11.67 10.20
N GLN A 364 20.29 12.83 10.01
CA GLN A 364 21.08 13.55 11.02
C GLN A 364 20.24 14.17 12.14
N HIS A 365 18.94 14.35 11.93
CA HIS A 365 18.03 14.97 12.90
C HIS A 365 16.97 14.02 13.45
N LEU A 366 16.90 12.78 12.95
CA LEU A 366 15.99 11.76 13.44
C LEU A 366 16.74 10.69 14.24
N PRO A 367 16.15 10.13 15.31
CA PRO A 367 16.75 9.05 16.08
C PRO A 367 16.78 7.74 15.28
N GLU A 368 17.71 6.84 15.61
CA GLU A 368 17.90 5.55 14.92
C GLU A 368 16.61 4.72 14.82
N SER A 369 15.70 4.86 15.80
CA SER A 369 14.43 4.14 15.86
C SER A 369 13.41 4.53 14.79
N ILE A 370 13.58 5.68 14.13
CA ILE A 370 12.69 6.16 13.05
C ILE A 370 13.35 5.81 11.70
N PRO A 371 12.91 4.74 11.01
CA PRO A 371 13.44 4.38 9.70
C PRO A 371 13.08 5.40 8.62
N LEU A 372 14.00 5.54 7.67
CA LEU A 372 13.79 6.30 6.44
C LEU A 372 13.57 5.35 5.26
N ILE A 373 12.64 5.68 4.39
CA ILE A 373 12.40 4.97 3.13
C ILE A 373 12.81 5.87 1.97
N GLY A 374 13.80 5.44 1.19
CA GLY A 374 14.31 6.17 0.03
C GLY A 374 13.37 6.11 -1.17
N CYS A 375 13.10 7.24 -1.82
CA CYS A 375 12.28 7.30 -3.03
C CYS A 375 12.77 8.44 -3.96
N GLY A 376 12.86 8.16 -5.24
CA GLY A 376 13.20 9.15 -6.26
C GLY A 376 14.55 8.89 -6.95
N GLY A 377 14.48 8.62 -8.25
CA GLY A 377 15.65 8.46 -9.11
C GLY A 377 16.39 7.13 -9.01
N ILE A 378 15.85 6.15 -8.28
CA ILE A 378 16.44 4.81 -8.15
C ILE A 378 16.13 3.97 -9.38
N SER A 379 17.16 3.61 -10.13
CA SER A 379 17.04 2.83 -11.37
C SER A 379 17.90 1.57 -11.41
N THR A 380 18.84 1.46 -10.47
CA THR A 380 19.83 0.37 -10.38
C THR A 380 20.02 -0.12 -8.94
N GLY A 381 20.62 -1.30 -8.78
CA GLY A 381 21.05 -1.79 -7.46
C GLY A 381 22.08 -0.87 -6.78
N ALA A 382 22.96 -0.23 -7.55
CA ALA A 382 23.91 0.75 -7.05
C ALA A 382 23.22 2.01 -6.49
N ASP A 383 22.14 2.48 -7.13
CA ASP A 383 21.33 3.58 -6.59
C ASP A 383 20.69 3.16 -5.26
N ALA A 384 20.12 1.95 -5.18
CA ALA A 384 19.53 1.45 -3.94
C ALA A 384 20.57 1.40 -2.80
N LEU A 385 21.78 0.92 -3.09
CA LEU A 385 22.89 0.90 -2.13
C LEU A 385 23.33 2.31 -1.70
N GLU A 386 23.28 3.30 -2.60
CA GLU A 386 23.56 4.69 -2.25
C GLU A 386 22.54 5.25 -1.24
N PHE A 387 21.25 4.91 -1.41
CA PHE A 387 20.22 5.25 -0.42
C PHE A 387 20.42 4.52 0.90
N ALA A 388 20.81 3.24 0.90
CA ALA A 388 21.14 2.49 2.12
C ALA A 388 22.28 3.17 2.91
N LYS A 389 23.36 3.55 2.21
CA LYS A 389 24.49 4.29 2.79
C LYS A 389 24.12 5.68 3.28
N ALA A 390 23.02 6.24 2.80
CA ALA A 390 22.46 7.50 3.30
C ALA A 390 21.54 7.30 4.52
N GLY A 391 21.30 6.04 4.95
CA GLY A 391 20.49 5.69 6.12
C GLY A 391 19.05 5.26 5.79
N ALA A 392 18.74 4.92 4.53
CA ALA A 392 17.44 4.37 4.15
C ALA A 392 17.36 2.87 4.49
N SER A 393 16.33 2.47 5.24
CA SER A 393 16.06 1.07 5.58
C SER A 393 15.48 0.29 4.41
N LEU A 394 14.65 0.95 3.58
CA LEU A 394 14.04 0.43 2.36
C LEU A 394 14.11 1.47 1.25
N VAL A 395 13.84 1.06 0.01
CA VAL A 395 13.76 1.96 -1.14
C VAL A 395 12.51 1.69 -1.97
N GLN A 396 12.00 2.72 -2.65
CA GLN A 396 10.84 2.64 -3.53
C GLN A 396 11.19 3.04 -4.96
N ILE A 397 10.63 2.30 -5.93
CA ILE A 397 10.77 2.57 -7.35
C ILE A 397 9.43 2.91 -8.00
N TYR A 398 9.48 3.71 -9.06
CA TYR A 398 8.33 4.04 -9.91
C TYR A 398 8.80 4.28 -11.34
N THR A 399 9.60 5.33 -11.56
CA THR A 399 9.90 5.79 -12.92
C THR A 399 10.68 4.76 -13.71
N SER A 400 11.70 4.15 -13.10
CA SER A 400 12.45 3.04 -13.69
C SER A 400 11.54 1.86 -14.04
N PHE A 401 10.58 1.52 -13.18
CA PHE A 401 9.59 0.48 -13.49
C PHE A 401 8.74 0.83 -14.72
N GLY A 402 8.33 2.09 -14.87
CA GLY A 402 7.62 2.56 -16.07
C GLY A 402 8.44 2.53 -17.36
N TYR A 403 9.78 2.58 -17.28
CA TYR A 403 10.68 2.52 -18.44
C TYR A 403 11.21 1.12 -18.74
N ASP A 404 11.48 0.30 -17.72
CA ASP A 404 12.11 -1.00 -17.88
C ASP A 404 11.13 -2.19 -17.78
N GLY A 405 9.89 -1.94 -17.33
CA GLY A 405 8.82 -2.94 -17.29
C GLY A 405 8.95 -3.95 -16.15
N VAL A 406 8.20 -5.05 -16.25
CA VAL A 406 7.96 -6.01 -15.15
C VAL A 406 9.21 -6.66 -14.54
N GLY A 407 10.32 -6.73 -15.27
CA GLY A 407 11.59 -7.26 -14.76
C GLY A 407 12.40 -6.29 -13.88
N THR A 408 11.94 -5.05 -13.69
CA THR A 408 12.72 -3.99 -13.02
C THR A 408 13.07 -4.35 -11.59
N CYS A 409 12.10 -4.87 -10.80
CA CYS A 409 12.34 -5.22 -9.40
C CYS A 409 13.45 -6.27 -9.28
N ARG A 410 13.29 -7.42 -9.95
CA ARG A 410 14.28 -8.50 -9.97
C ARG A 410 15.65 -8.01 -10.44
N ARG A 411 15.73 -7.23 -11.52
CA ARG A 411 17.00 -6.67 -11.99
C ARG A 411 17.70 -5.83 -10.92
N ILE A 412 16.97 -4.94 -10.23
CA ILE A 412 17.55 -4.11 -9.17
C ILE A 412 18.01 -4.98 -7.99
N LYS A 413 17.25 -6.02 -7.62
CA LYS A 413 17.66 -6.98 -6.58
C LYS A 413 18.96 -7.70 -6.96
N ASP A 414 19.06 -8.21 -8.17
CA ASP A 414 20.25 -8.93 -8.65
C ASP A 414 21.48 -8.01 -8.73
N GLU A 415 21.30 -6.77 -9.21
CA GLU A 415 22.35 -5.75 -9.22
C GLU A 415 22.79 -5.39 -7.78
N LEU A 416 21.84 -5.27 -6.85
CA LEU A 416 22.12 -4.96 -5.45
C LEU A 416 22.93 -6.08 -4.77
N VAL A 417 22.57 -7.34 -4.99
CA VAL A 417 23.35 -8.50 -4.52
C VAL A 417 24.79 -8.41 -5.05
N ALA A 418 24.96 -8.08 -6.33
CA ALA A 418 26.29 -7.93 -6.92
C ALA A 418 27.11 -6.81 -6.27
N GLU A 419 26.49 -5.65 -5.96
CA GLU A 419 27.18 -4.55 -5.27
C GLU A 419 27.54 -4.91 -3.82
N LEU A 420 26.61 -5.53 -3.08
CA LEU A 420 26.82 -5.99 -1.71
C LEU A 420 27.95 -7.03 -1.61
N LYS A 421 28.01 -7.95 -2.58
CA LYS A 421 29.10 -8.93 -2.68
C LYS A 421 30.46 -8.29 -2.88
N LYS A 422 30.56 -7.17 -3.62
CA LYS A 422 31.82 -6.42 -3.78
C LYS A 422 32.27 -5.79 -2.46
N GLU A 423 31.31 -5.37 -1.62
CA GLU A 423 31.60 -4.81 -0.29
C GLU A 423 31.79 -5.86 0.80
N GLY A 424 31.45 -7.12 0.53
CA GLY A 424 31.48 -8.20 1.52
C GLY A 424 30.50 -7.96 2.67
N LYS A 425 29.36 -7.31 2.39
CA LYS A 425 28.34 -6.94 3.39
C LYS A 425 26.95 -7.34 2.92
N THR A 426 26.04 -7.50 3.87
CA THR A 426 24.60 -7.60 3.65
C THR A 426 23.94 -6.22 3.64
N TRP A 427 22.70 -6.12 3.14
CA TRP A 427 21.91 -4.90 3.18
C TRP A 427 21.78 -4.35 4.60
N ASN A 428 21.38 -5.20 5.56
CA ASN A 428 21.17 -4.81 6.94
C ASN A 428 22.46 -4.29 7.61
N GLU A 429 23.63 -4.87 7.31
CA GLU A 429 24.91 -4.37 7.81
C GLU A 429 25.23 -2.97 7.27
N VAL A 430 24.98 -2.71 5.99
CA VAL A 430 25.18 -1.39 5.38
C VAL A 430 24.25 -0.35 6.01
N VAL A 431 22.95 -0.66 6.11
CA VAL A 431 21.95 0.23 6.70
C VAL A 431 22.27 0.50 8.18
N THR A 432 22.54 -0.55 8.96
CA THR A 432 22.83 -0.41 10.40
C THR A 432 24.07 0.46 10.63
N ALA A 433 25.13 0.26 9.84
CA ALA A 433 26.33 1.08 9.92
C ALA A 433 26.03 2.55 9.57
N ALA A 434 25.28 2.79 8.49
CA ALA A 434 24.91 4.15 8.07
C ALA A 434 24.02 4.85 9.11
N VAL A 435 23.01 4.16 9.65
CA VAL A 435 22.09 4.72 10.65
C VAL A 435 22.85 5.07 11.93
N LYS A 436 23.71 4.19 12.46
CA LYS A 436 24.54 4.48 13.64
C LYS A 436 25.51 5.63 13.43
N GLN A 437 26.07 5.74 12.23
CA GLN A 437 27.03 6.78 11.91
C GLN A 437 26.37 8.15 11.72
N LEU A 438 25.20 8.19 11.09
CA LEU A 438 24.57 9.43 10.62
C LEU A 438 23.52 9.97 11.58
N SER A 439 22.91 9.14 12.41
CA SER A 439 21.88 9.59 13.37
C SER A 439 22.50 10.44 14.49
N PRO A 440 21.75 11.37 15.10
CA PRO A 440 22.25 12.14 16.22
C PRO A 440 22.53 11.21 17.40
N VAL A 441 23.67 11.39 18.04
CA VAL A 441 24.01 10.67 19.26
C VAL A 441 23.05 11.17 20.36
N PRO A 442 22.32 10.27 21.05
CA PRO A 442 21.49 10.67 22.18
C PRO A 442 22.33 11.41 23.21
N SER A 443 21.96 12.66 23.52
CA SER A 443 22.58 13.37 24.66
C SER A 443 22.23 12.60 25.94
N PRO A 444 23.18 12.38 26.88
CA PRO A 444 22.90 11.76 28.18
C PRO A 444 21.76 12.46 28.93
N LEU A 445 21.65 13.79 28.77
CA LEU A 445 20.55 14.60 29.32
C LEU A 445 19.19 14.25 28.70
N ASN A 446 19.13 13.90 27.42
CA ASN A 446 17.88 13.53 26.75
C ASN A 446 17.36 12.17 27.25
N GLU A 447 18.26 11.24 27.63
CA GLU A 447 17.85 9.98 28.24
C GLU A 447 17.27 10.19 29.65
N GLU A 448 17.84 11.10 30.44
CA GLU A 448 17.30 11.45 31.76
C GLU A 448 15.93 12.12 31.65
N ILE A 449 15.77 13.06 30.71
CA ILE A 449 14.47 13.70 30.43
C ILE A 449 13.44 12.65 29.99
N LYS A 450 13.80 11.76 29.06
CA LYS A 450 12.90 10.71 28.56
C LYS A 450 12.48 9.74 29.67
N LYS A 451 13.40 9.32 30.54
CA LYS A 451 13.08 8.51 31.73
C LYS A 451 12.13 9.26 32.66
N GLY A 452 12.32 10.57 32.83
CA GLY A 452 11.40 11.44 33.57
C GLY A 452 10.00 11.44 32.95
N GLU A 453 9.88 11.66 31.64
CA GLU A 453 8.60 11.67 30.92
C GLU A 453 7.86 10.32 30.95
N GLU A 454 8.60 9.21 30.84
CA GLU A 454 8.05 7.86 30.97
C GLU A 454 7.53 7.60 32.39
N ALA A 455 8.27 8.04 33.43
CA ALA A 455 7.83 7.95 34.82
C ALA A 455 6.58 8.81 35.08
N VAL A 456 6.52 10.04 34.55
CA VAL A 456 5.31 10.88 34.64
C VAL A 456 4.13 10.23 33.94
N SER A 457 4.33 9.64 32.76
CA SER A 457 3.26 8.97 32.01
C SER A 457 2.71 7.75 32.76
N GLN A 458 3.58 6.96 33.42
CA GLN A 458 3.15 5.86 34.30
C GLN A 458 2.34 6.37 35.49
N LEU A 459 2.80 7.42 36.17
CA LEU A 459 2.08 8.01 37.30
C LEU A 459 0.70 8.53 36.90
N VAL A 460 0.58 9.15 35.71
CA VAL A 460 -0.70 9.61 35.18
C VAL A 460 -1.63 8.42 34.88
N ALA A 461 -1.10 7.32 34.32
CA ALA A 461 -1.88 6.11 34.08
C ALA A 461 -2.38 5.47 35.38
N GLU A 462 -1.53 5.38 36.41
CA GLU A 462 -1.91 4.87 37.74
C GLU A 462 -2.95 5.77 38.42
N ALA A 463 -2.79 7.09 38.34
CA ALA A 463 -3.75 8.04 38.90
C ALA A 463 -5.13 7.91 38.23
N ASN A 464 -5.18 7.75 36.90
CA ASN A 464 -6.43 7.52 36.18
C ASN A 464 -7.06 6.17 36.54
N TYR A 465 -6.25 5.12 36.73
CA TYR A 465 -6.74 3.82 37.19
C TYR A 465 -7.37 3.90 38.58
N LEU A 466 -6.69 4.55 39.53
CA LEU A 466 -7.21 4.77 40.88
C LEU A 466 -8.49 5.62 40.89
N LYS A 467 -8.55 6.64 40.02
CA LYS A 467 -9.75 7.46 39.85
C LYS A 467 -10.94 6.61 39.41
N ASN A 468 -10.76 5.75 38.40
CA ASN A 468 -11.83 4.88 37.92
C ASN A 468 -12.29 3.88 39.01
N LEU A 469 -11.36 3.31 39.77
CA LEU A 469 -11.67 2.45 40.93
C LEU A 469 -12.49 3.18 42.01
N LEU A 470 -12.18 4.45 42.27
CA LEU A 470 -12.92 5.28 43.22
C LEU A 470 -14.33 5.61 42.71
N GLU A 471 -14.47 5.89 41.41
CA GLU A 471 -15.78 6.10 40.77
C GLU A 471 -16.64 4.82 40.87
N GLU A 472 -16.10 3.65 40.51
CA GLU A 472 -16.79 2.36 40.66
C GLU A 472 -17.15 2.03 42.12
N ALA A 473 -16.25 2.32 43.08
CA ALA A 473 -16.52 2.12 44.49
C ALA A 473 -17.62 3.07 44.99
N SER A 474 -17.66 4.32 44.50
CA SER A 474 -18.69 5.30 44.85
C SER A 474 -20.08 4.90 44.34
N GLU A 475 -20.17 4.33 43.14
CA GLU A 475 -21.39 3.78 42.55
C GLU A 475 -21.90 2.57 43.35
N ASN A 476 -21.01 1.67 43.76
CA ASN A 476 -21.35 0.52 44.60
C ASN A 476 -21.82 0.92 46.02
N VAL A 477 -21.27 2.00 46.59
CA VAL A 477 -21.72 2.55 47.88
C VAL A 477 -23.09 3.21 47.76
N THR A 478 -23.41 3.83 46.61
CA THR A 478 -24.75 4.39 46.38
C THR A 478 -25.80 3.28 46.18
N GLU A 479 -25.49 2.20 45.46
CA GLU A 479 -26.40 1.05 45.32
C GLU A 479 -26.66 0.28 46.62
N SER A 480 -25.69 0.26 47.56
CA SER A 480 -25.85 -0.42 48.85
C SER A 480 -26.64 0.38 49.88
N GLN A 481 -26.78 1.70 49.73
CA GLN A 481 -27.65 2.52 50.59
C GLN A 481 -29.13 2.45 50.19
N ASP A 482 -29.45 2.05 48.96
CA ASP A 482 -30.83 1.90 48.46
C ASP A 482 -31.48 0.53 48.75
N LYS A 483 -30.79 -0.39 49.44
CA LYS A 483 -31.36 -1.67 49.90
C LYS A 483 -31.39 -1.77 51.42
N LYS A 484 -32.40 -1.14 52.03
CA LYS A 484 -32.79 -1.41 53.43
C LYS A 484 -33.93 -2.46 53.44
N PRO A 485 -33.87 -3.56 54.23
CA PRO A 485 -34.98 -4.49 54.35
C PRO A 485 -36.03 -3.98 55.36
N GLU A 486 -37.31 -4.14 55.00
CA GLU A 486 -38.47 -3.95 55.87
C GLU A 486 -38.53 -5.01 56.99
N ALA A 487 -38.77 -4.57 58.24
CA ALA A 487 -39.43 -5.37 59.29
C ALA A 487 -39.96 -4.49 60.44
N GLU A 488 -41.30 -4.42 60.52
CA GLU A 488 -42.22 -4.42 61.67
C GLU A 488 -41.91 -3.71 63.03
N SER A 489 -42.69 -2.64 63.27
CA SER A 489 -43.51 -2.26 64.45
C SER A 489 -43.01 -2.44 65.91
N VAL A 490 -43.07 -1.37 66.73
CA VAL A 490 -44.10 -1.11 67.78
C VAL A 490 -43.71 0.06 68.74
N SER A 491 -44.71 0.92 68.99
CA SER A 491 -45.03 1.80 70.15
C SER A 491 -44.24 3.08 70.53
N LYS A 492 -44.90 4.20 70.19
CA LYS A 492 -45.40 5.35 71.02
C LYS A 492 -44.46 6.44 71.60
N PRO A 493 -45.01 7.67 71.82
CA PRO A 493 -44.27 8.93 71.83
C PRO A 493 -44.29 9.68 73.19
N SER A 494 -43.39 10.66 73.35
CA SER A 494 -43.49 11.78 74.30
C SER A 494 -42.49 12.86 73.87
N GLU A 495 -42.96 13.99 73.32
CA GLU A 495 -43.16 15.27 74.01
C GLU A 495 -41.87 16.07 74.30
N SER A 496 -41.80 17.22 73.61
CA SER A 496 -41.31 18.56 74.03
C SER A 496 -39.96 18.72 74.74
N VAL A 497 -39.12 19.64 74.22
CA VAL A 497 -38.50 20.84 74.86
C VAL A 497 -37.58 21.45 73.78
N GLU A 498 -37.94 22.56 73.14
CA GLU A 498 -37.69 23.96 73.53
C GLU A 498 -36.22 24.44 73.42
N LEU A 499 -36.11 25.54 72.67
CA LEU A 499 -34.97 26.42 72.38
C LEU A 499 -33.95 26.66 73.50
N ALA A 500 -32.67 26.78 73.11
CA ALA A 500 -31.77 27.79 73.66
C ALA A 500 -30.65 28.17 72.67
N GLU A 501 -30.56 29.47 72.39
CA GLU A 501 -29.48 30.16 71.73
C GLU A 501 -28.19 30.14 72.57
N ALA A 502 -27.03 30.19 71.91
CA ALA A 502 -25.87 30.96 72.40
C ALA A 502 -24.96 31.33 71.23
N GLN A 503 -25.08 32.57 70.79
CA GLN A 503 -24.05 33.28 70.03
C GLN A 503 -22.90 33.72 70.97
N ALA A 504 -21.74 33.86 70.33
CA ALA A 504 -20.82 35.00 70.44
C ALA A 504 -19.41 34.70 70.94
N SER A 505 -18.48 35.39 70.25
CA SER A 505 -17.24 36.00 70.74
C SER A 505 -15.94 35.25 70.40
N VAL A 506 -14.85 35.83 69.89
CA VAL A 506 -14.49 37.15 69.33
C VAL A 506 -13.04 37.00 68.83
N VAL A 507 -12.75 37.59 67.67
CA VAL A 507 -11.49 38.26 67.25
C VAL A 507 -10.13 37.57 67.54
N ALA A 508 -9.47 37.08 66.49
CA ALA A 508 -8.29 37.70 65.86
C ALA A 508 -7.86 36.89 64.64
#